data_AF-A0A9Q0YCX3-F1
#
_entry.id   AF-A0A9Q0YCX3-F1
#
_cell.length_a   1.000
_cell.length_b   1.000
_cell.length_c   1.000
_cell.angle_alpha   90.00
_cell.angle_beta   90.00
_cell.angle_gamma   90.00
#
_symmetry.space_group_name_H-M   'P 1'
#
loop_
_entity.id
_entity.type
_entity.pdbx_description
1 polymer ?
#
loop_
_entity_poly.entity_id
_entity_poly.type
_entity_poly.pdbx_seq_one_letter_code
_entity_poly.pdbx_strand_id
1 'polypeptide(L)'
;MKKDTRSRSTVPKRSDIVCRIKYLNQLPDIPFDPKFIKYPFDPNRFVEYNATSLERNYKHELLAEHDLGVTIDLINPDTYRIDPKGKIVLQLYKCF
;
A
#
# COMPACT_ATOMS: atom_id res chain seq x y z
N MET A 1 -109.06 18.66 30.32
CA MET A 1 -108.01 19.11 31.26
C MET A 1 -107.71 17.91 32.15
N LYS A 2 -106.56 17.23 32.12
CA LYS A 2 -105.17 17.67 32.06
C LYS A 2 -104.33 16.76 31.15
N LYS A 3 -103.31 17.37 30.54
CA LYS A 3 -102.37 16.80 29.58
C LYS A 3 -101.13 16.43 30.38
N ASP A 4 -100.97 15.15 30.75
CA ASP A 4 -99.79 14.74 31.50
C ASP A 4 -98.59 14.64 30.57
N THR A 5 -97.78 15.67 30.74
CA THR A 5 -96.54 16.02 30.07
C THR A 5 -95.51 14.89 30.14
N ARG A 6 -95.00 14.51 28.97
CA ARG A 6 -93.75 13.75 28.80
C ARG A 6 -92.61 14.46 29.53
N SER A 7 -92.19 13.96 30.69
CA SER A 7 -90.85 14.24 31.21
C SER A 7 -89.88 13.24 30.56
N ARG A 8 -89.45 13.55 29.34
CA ARG A 8 -88.27 12.90 28.77
C ARG A 8 -87.11 13.33 29.65
N SER A 9 -86.70 12.47 30.58
CA SER A 9 -85.53 12.70 31.42
C SER A 9 -84.34 13.01 30.51
N THR A 10 -83.90 14.27 30.53
CA THR A 10 -82.67 14.71 29.92
C THR A 10 -81.53 14.27 30.81
N VAL A 11 -81.25 12.96 30.80
CA VAL A 11 -79.93 12.48 31.21
C VAL A 11 -78.95 13.12 30.22
N PRO A 12 -77.99 13.95 30.66
CA PRO A 12 -76.98 14.45 29.74
C PRO A 12 -76.26 13.22 29.20
N LYS A 13 -76.42 12.96 27.89
CA LYS A 13 -75.63 11.93 27.22
C LYS A 13 -74.18 12.36 27.40
N ARG A 14 -73.45 11.66 28.27
CA ARG A 14 -71.99 11.77 28.34
C ARG A 14 -71.50 11.37 26.96
N SER A 15 -71.11 12.36 26.16
CA SER A 15 -70.50 12.12 24.86
C SER A 15 -69.06 11.72 25.13
N ASP A 16 -68.85 10.48 25.53
CA ASP A 16 -67.52 9.94 25.67
C ASP A 16 -66.87 9.88 24.28
N ILE A 17 -65.62 10.32 24.18
CA ILE A 17 -64.90 10.32 22.91
C ILE A 17 -64.56 8.87 22.56
N VAL A 18 -65.27 8.31 21.59
CA VAL A 18 -64.97 6.98 21.06
C VAL A 18 -63.79 7.09 20.10
N CYS A 19 -62.58 6.84 20.60
CA CYS A 19 -61.40 6.65 19.76
C CYS A 19 -60.92 5.20 19.85
N ARG A 20 -60.40 4.66 18.73
CA ARG A 20 -59.72 3.37 18.74
C ARG A 20 -58.30 3.60 19.23
N ILE A 21 -57.98 3.09 20.42
CA ILE A 21 -56.63 3.15 20.97
C ILE A 21 -55.68 2.39 20.03
N LYS A 22 -54.57 3.03 19.67
CA LYS A 22 -53.47 2.43 18.91
C LYS A 22 -52.18 2.67 19.65
N TYR A 23 -51.46 1.58 19.93
CA TYR A 23 -50.10 1.64 20.46
C TYR A 23 -49.14 1.51 19.28
N LEU A 24 -48.23 2.47 19.13
CA LEU A 24 -47.24 2.50 18.06
C LEU A 24 -45.87 2.78 18.66
N ASN A 25 -44.85 2.11 18.14
CA ASN A 25 -43.44 2.40 18.43
C ASN A 25 -42.79 2.93 17.15
N GLN A 26 -43.14 4.16 16.75
CA GLN A 26 -42.51 4.79 15.60
C GLN A 26 -41.08 5.16 15.99
N LEU A 27 -40.13 4.53 15.33
CA LEU A 27 -38.72 4.86 15.49
C LEU A 27 -38.44 6.23 14.86
N PRO A 28 -37.49 6.98 15.43
CA PRO A 28 -37.10 8.28 14.87
C PRO A 28 -36.44 8.10 13.50
N ASP A 29 -36.60 9.11 12.65
CA ASP A 29 -35.91 9.18 11.38
C ASP A 29 -34.40 9.35 11.58
N ILE A 30 -33.63 8.84 10.62
CA ILE A 30 -32.17 8.90 10.65
C ILE A 30 -31.75 10.38 10.71
N PRO A 31 -30.91 10.79 11.69
CA PRO A 31 -30.72 12.20 11.99
C PRO A 31 -29.93 12.96 10.91
N PHE A 32 -28.99 12.31 10.22
CA PHE A 32 -28.18 12.91 9.16
C PHE A 32 -27.62 11.87 8.20
N ASP A 33 -27.39 12.26 6.95
CA ASP A 33 -26.62 11.46 5.99
C ASP A 33 -25.13 11.40 6.38
N PRO A 34 -24.44 10.27 6.12
CA PRO A 34 -23.01 10.17 6.33
C PRO A 34 -22.23 11.26 5.59
N LYS A 35 -21.23 11.86 6.25
CA LYS A 35 -20.35 12.84 5.63
C LYS A 35 -19.09 12.18 5.10
N PHE A 36 -18.84 12.33 3.80
CA PHE A 36 -17.58 11.91 3.19
C PHE A 36 -16.46 12.90 3.54
N ILE A 37 -15.34 12.38 4.02
CA ILE A 37 -14.09 13.15 4.15
C ILE A 37 -13.29 13.06 2.85
N LYS A 38 -12.70 14.18 2.43
CA LYS A 38 -11.82 14.20 1.26
C LYS A 38 -10.51 13.49 1.60
N TYR A 39 -10.03 12.66 0.69
CA TYR A 39 -8.72 12.03 0.81
C TYR A 39 -7.63 13.12 0.69
N PRO A 40 -6.69 13.23 1.65
CA PRO A 40 -5.79 14.38 1.73
C PRO A 40 -4.52 14.23 0.88
N PHE A 41 -4.39 13.15 0.09
CA PHE A 41 -3.21 12.91 -0.73
C PHE A 41 -3.55 12.96 -2.22
N ASP A 42 -2.54 13.32 -3.00
CA ASP A 42 -2.65 13.37 -4.46
C ASP A 42 -2.92 11.98 -5.05
N PRO A 43 -3.90 11.82 -5.95
CA PRO A 43 -4.23 10.53 -6.55
C PRO A 43 -3.09 9.96 -7.41
N ASN A 44 -2.19 10.82 -7.90
CA ASN A 44 -1.05 10.44 -8.73
C ASN A 44 0.21 10.15 -7.91
N ARG A 45 0.13 10.13 -6.57
CA ARG A 45 1.27 9.83 -5.68
C ARG A 45 1.95 8.48 -6.00
N PHE A 46 1.25 7.57 -6.66
CA PHE A 46 1.77 6.25 -7.06
C PHE A 46 1.99 6.11 -8.57
N VAL A 47 1.71 7.15 -9.36
CA VAL A 47 1.86 7.14 -10.83
C VAL A 47 3.31 7.41 -11.21
N GLU A 48 4.01 8.22 -10.43
CA GLU A 48 5.42 8.54 -10.69
C GLU A 48 6.35 7.48 -10.08
N TYR A 49 7.05 6.74 -10.94
CA TYR A 49 8.10 5.83 -10.50
C TYR A 49 9.30 6.63 -10.01
N ASN A 50 9.57 6.57 -8.71
CA ASN A 50 10.76 7.14 -8.09
C ASN A 50 11.60 6.01 -7.51
N ALA A 51 12.87 5.94 -7.87
CA ALA A 51 13.79 4.95 -7.33
C ALA A 51 13.89 5.10 -5.80
N THR A 52 13.64 3.99 -5.09
CA THR A 52 13.66 4.01 -3.62
C THR A 52 15.08 4.18 -3.07
N SER A 53 15.18 4.61 -1.82
CA SER A 53 16.47 4.64 -1.11
C SER A 53 17.11 3.24 -1.03
N LEU A 54 16.30 2.18 -1.00
CA LEU A 54 16.78 0.80 -1.00
C LEU A 54 17.51 0.45 -2.30
N GLU A 55 16.95 0.83 -3.46
CA GLU A 55 17.59 0.66 -4.76
C GLU A 55 18.92 1.43 -4.83
N ARG A 56 18.94 2.67 -4.33
CA ARG A 56 20.15 3.51 -4.35
C ARG A 56 21.25 3.02 -3.41
N ASN A 57 20.87 2.45 -2.27
CA ASN A 57 21.82 2.03 -1.23
C ASN A 57 22.29 0.57 -1.39
N TYR A 58 21.79 -0.15 -2.40
CA TYR A 58 22.18 -1.53 -2.62
C TYR A 58 23.63 -1.63 -3.10
N LYS A 59 24.46 -2.36 -2.34
CA LYS A 59 25.85 -2.64 -2.72
C LYS A 59 25.87 -3.86 -3.63
N HIS A 60 26.03 -3.62 -4.93
CA HIS A 60 26.19 -4.69 -5.90
C HIS A 60 27.54 -5.38 -5.71
N GLU A 61 27.52 -6.70 -5.56
CA GLU A 61 28.74 -7.51 -5.59
C GLU A 61 29.22 -7.62 -7.04
N LEU A 62 30.46 -7.20 -7.29
CA LEU A 62 31.10 -7.38 -8.59
C LEU A 62 31.66 -8.80 -8.64
N LEU A 63 30.99 -9.66 -9.40
CA LEU A 63 31.46 -11.01 -9.69
C LEU A 63 32.60 -10.91 -10.71
N ALA A 64 33.82 -10.71 -10.24
CA ALA A 64 35.00 -10.67 -11.08
C ALA A 64 35.56 -12.08 -11.30
N GLU A 65 36.30 -12.26 -12.40
CA GLU A 65 37.05 -13.49 -12.64
C GLU A 65 38.11 -13.72 -11.57
N HIS A 66 38.46 -14.99 -11.31
CA HIS A 66 39.41 -15.40 -10.27
C HIS A 66 40.73 -14.61 -10.32
N ASP A 67 41.20 -14.32 -11.52
CA ASP A 67 42.50 -13.70 -11.76
C ASP A 67 42.42 -12.17 -11.92
N LEU A 68 41.23 -11.56 -11.86
CA LEU A 68 41.03 -10.10 -12.03
C LEU A 68 41.69 -9.52 -13.30
N GLY A 69 41.84 -10.34 -14.36
CA GLY A 69 42.56 -9.97 -15.58
C GLY A 69 44.10 -9.97 -15.45
N VAL A 70 44.64 -10.49 -14.34
CA VAL A 70 46.07 -10.65 -14.05
C VAL A 70 46.41 -12.14 -14.05
N THR A 71 47.01 -12.62 -15.14
CA THR A 71 47.45 -14.02 -15.24
C THR A 71 48.59 -14.30 -14.26
N ILE A 72 48.34 -15.11 -13.23
CA ILE A 72 49.35 -15.52 -12.24
C ILE A 72 49.94 -16.87 -12.66
N ASP A 73 51.04 -16.83 -13.40
CA ASP A 73 51.79 -18.02 -13.79
C ASP A 73 53.15 -18.08 -13.09
N LEU A 74 53.59 -19.30 -12.74
CA LEU A 74 54.95 -19.55 -12.21
C LEU A 74 56.04 -19.39 -13.27
N ILE A 75 55.63 -19.19 -14.53
CA ILE A 75 56.51 -19.11 -15.70
C ILE A 75 56.32 -17.72 -16.30
N ASN A 76 57.37 -16.92 -16.30
CA ASN A 76 57.36 -15.65 -17.02
C ASN A 76 57.66 -15.90 -18.52
N PRO A 77 56.72 -15.64 -19.44
CA PRO A 77 56.91 -15.87 -20.87
C PRO A 77 57.96 -14.94 -21.49
N ASP A 78 58.16 -13.73 -20.95
CA ASP A 78 59.17 -12.79 -21.45
C ASP A 78 60.60 -13.33 -21.26
N THR A 79 60.83 -14.17 -20.25
CA THR A 79 62.12 -14.84 -20.00
C THR A 79 62.57 -15.73 -21.17
N TYR A 80 61.62 -16.25 -21.94
CA TYR A 80 61.89 -17.17 -23.06
C TYR A 80 61.62 -16.54 -24.43
N ARG A 81 61.36 -15.23 -24.51
CA ARG A 81 61.15 -14.55 -25.79
C ARG A 81 62.45 -14.50 -26.58
N ILE A 82 62.42 -15.08 -27.77
CA ILE A 82 63.55 -15.08 -28.71
C ILE A 82 63.54 -13.73 -29.45
N ASP A 83 64.60 -12.93 -29.27
CA ASP A 83 64.79 -11.69 -30.04
C ASP A 83 65.21 -12.03 -31.49
N PRO A 84 64.48 -11.61 -32.53
CA PRO A 84 64.83 -11.85 -33.92
C PRO A 84 66.15 -11.20 -34.37
N LYS A 85 66.74 -10.28 -33.59
CA LYS A 85 68.06 -9.67 -33.87
C LYS A 85 69.12 -9.95 -32.81
N GLY A 86 68.75 -10.55 -31.68
CA GLY A 86 69.61 -10.70 -30.50
C GLY A 86 70.16 -12.11 -30.39
N LYS A 87 71.48 -12.23 -30.22
CA LYS A 87 72.17 -13.49 -29.91
C LYS A 87 71.38 -14.30 -28.89
N ILE A 88 71.25 -15.60 -29.14
CA ILE A 88 70.74 -16.59 -28.19
C ILE A 88 71.65 -16.55 -26.95
N VAL A 89 71.30 -15.73 -25.97
CA VAL A 89 71.94 -15.77 -24.65
C VAL A 89 71.18 -16.83 -23.88
N LEU A 90 71.56 -18.10 -24.12
CA LEU A 90 71.33 -19.12 -23.11
C LEU A 90 72.04 -18.61 -21.86
N GLN A 91 71.29 -18.07 -20.89
CA GLN A 91 71.79 -17.84 -19.54
C GLN A 91 72.02 -19.20 -18.86
N LEU A 92 72.90 -20.01 -19.44
CA LEU A 92 73.36 -21.29 -18.93
C LEU A 92 74.50 -21.12 -17.90
N TYR A 93 74.80 -19.89 -17.48
CA TYR A 93 75.90 -19.59 -16.56
C TYR A 93 75.52 -18.55 -15.50
N LYS A 94 74.46 -18.80 -14.73
CA LYS A 94 74.26 -18.10 -13.45
C LYS A 94 73.86 -19.04 -12.30
N CYS A 95 74.27 -20.30 -12.39
CA CYS A 95 74.39 -21.21 -11.27
C CYS A 95 75.87 -21.62 -11.13
N PHE A 96 76.71 -20.65 -10.75
CA PHE A 96 77.87 -20.75 -9.86
C PHE A 96 78.16 -19.36 -9.30
#